data_AF-A0ABD4EF85-F1
#
_entry.id   AF-A0ABD4EF85-F1
#
_cell.length_a   1.000
_cell.length_b   1.000
_cell.length_c   1.000
_cell.angle_alpha   90.00
_cell.angle_beta   90.00
_cell.angle_gamma   90.00
#
_symmetry.space_group_name_H-M   'P 1'
#
loop_
_entity.id
_entity.type
_entity.pdbx_description
1 polymer ?
#
loop_
_entity_poly.entity_id
_entity_poly.type
_entity_poly.pdbx_seq_one_letter_code
_entity_poly.pdbx_strand_id
1 'polypeptide(L)'
;MNSLNQEALDHELLLIKQSIDMLRETLAPDLKTRDLMLLRYGYTVNETRELDRYFYELFQSKTSVSFEDYHQKVCKIRGLLHISKIQTEDILIGYKASGLYIQLMSEILRSK
;
A
#
# COMPACT_ATOMS: atom_id res chain seq x y z
N MET A 1 0.40 -10.67 26.13
CA MET A 1 -0.33 -11.68 25.33
C MET A 1 0.56 -12.90 25.22
N ASN A 2 0.04 -14.10 25.49
CA ASN A 2 0.83 -15.34 25.39
C ASN A 2 0.86 -15.77 23.92
N SER A 3 1.92 -16.44 23.46
CA SER A 3 2.17 -16.73 22.03
C SER A 3 0.99 -17.39 21.30
N LEU A 4 0.29 -18.32 21.95
CA LEU A 4 -0.91 -18.99 21.44
C LEU A 4 -2.05 -18.02 21.07
N ASN A 5 -2.22 -16.92 21.81
CA ASN A 5 -3.23 -15.92 21.49
C ASN A 5 -2.82 -15.05 20.29
N GLN A 6 -1.52 -14.89 20.07
CA GLN A 6 -1.02 -14.15 18.91
C GLN A 6 -1.15 -14.98 17.63
N GLU A 7 -0.78 -16.27 17.68
CA GLU A 7 -0.93 -17.19 16.55
C GLU A 7 -2.40 -17.34 16.12
N ALA A 8 -3.32 -17.45 17.07
CA ALA A 8 -4.75 -17.50 16.79
C ALA A 8 -5.24 -16.22 16.09
N LEU A 9 -4.81 -15.06 16.59
CA LEU A 9 -5.15 -13.77 15.98
C LEU A 9 -4.57 -13.62 14.57
N ASP A 10 -3.31 -14.02 14.37
CA ASP A 10 -2.65 -13.96 13.06
C ASP A 10 -3.36 -14.87 12.05
N HIS A 11 -3.84 -16.04 12.51
CA HIS A 11 -4.65 -16.96 11.70
C HIS A 11 -6.00 -16.34 11.31
N GLU A 12 -6.74 -15.76 12.26
CA GLU A 12 -8.01 -15.09 11.98
C GLU A 12 -7.84 -13.93 10.98
N LEU A 13 -6.78 -13.13 11.15
CA LEU A 13 -6.46 -12.03 10.23
C LEU A 13 -6.14 -12.54 8.82
N LEU A 14 -5.44 -13.68 8.69
CA LEU A 14 -5.19 -14.31 7.40
C LEU A 14 -6.48 -14.73 6.71
N LEU A 15 -7.40 -15.37 7.44
CA LEU A 15 -8.69 -15.81 6.89
C LEU A 15 -9.54 -14.62 6.42
N ILE A 16 -9.54 -13.51 7.17
CA ILE A 16 -10.24 -12.28 6.78
C ILE A 16 -9.66 -11.71 5.48
N LYS A 17 -8.32 -11.63 5.38
CA LYS A 17 -7.66 -11.15 4.15
C LYS A 17 -8.01 -12.00 2.94
N GLN A 18 -7.96 -13.33 3.09
CA GLN A 18 -8.33 -14.27 2.01
C GLN A 18 -9.79 -14.12 1.60
N SER A 19 -10.69 -13.91 2.57
CA SER A 19 -12.12 -13.68 2.30
C SER A 19 -12.34 -12.38 1.51
N ILE A 20 -11.63 -11.31 1.86
CA ILE A 20 -11.67 -10.03 1.13
C ILE A 20 -11.13 -10.19 -0.29
N ASP A 21 -10.02 -10.89 -0.46
CA ASP A 21 -9.44 -11.16 -1.78
C ASP A 21 -10.42 -11.97 -2.67
N MET A 22 -11.04 -13.01 -2.13
CA MET A 22 -12.05 -13.81 -2.85
C MET A 22 -13.30 -12.98 -3.23
N LEU A 23 -13.79 -12.14 -2.32
CA LEU A 23 -14.92 -11.24 -2.59
C LEU A 23 -14.57 -10.23 -3.69
N ARG A 24 -13.36 -9.65 -3.64
CA ARG A 24 -12.88 -8.77 -4.71
C ARG A 24 -12.87 -9.51 -6.04
N GLU A 25 -12.24 -10.67 -6.11
CA GLU A 25 -12.12 -11.44 -7.35
C GLU A 25 -13.48 -11.82 -7.95
N THR A 26 -14.47 -12.11 -7.10
CA THR A 26 -15.80 -12.54 -7.54
C THR A 26 -16.69 -11.37 -7.94
N LEU A 27 -16.67 -10.27 -7.18
CA LEU A 27 -17.67 -9.19 -7.30
C LEU A 27 -17.13 -7.94 -8.00
N ALA A 28 -15.84 -7.64 -7.84
CA ALA A 28 -15.23 -6.41 -8.32
C ALA A 28 -13.73 -6.60 -8.56
N PRO A 29 -13.33 -7.38 -9.59
CA PRO A 29 -11.93 -7.76 -9.82
C PRO A 29 -11.02 -6.55 -10.07
N ASP A 30 -11.58 -5.45 -10.57
CA ASP A 30 -10.87 -4.20 -10.84
C ASP A 30 -10.79 -3.25 -9.63
N LEU A 31 -11.42 -3.59 -8.50
CA LEU A 31 -11.37 -2.77 -7.29
C LEU A 31 -9.95 -2.77 -6.72
N LYS A 32 -9.31 -1.60 -6.72
CA LYS A 32 -7.94 -1.40 -6.21
C LYS A 32 -7.85 -0.16 -5.34
N THR A 33 -8.65 -0.06 -4.29
CA THR A 33 -8.58 1.10 -3.38
C THR A 33 -7.29 1.10 -2.55
N ARG A 34 -6.92 2.27 -2.01
CA ARG A 34 -5.78 2.43 -1.10
C ARG A 34 -5.78 1.38 0.00
N ASP A 35 -6.89 1.29 0.74
CA ASP A 35 -6.98 0.42 1.93
C ASP A 35 -6.90 -1.05 1.56
N LEU A 36 -7.48 -1.44 0.41
CA LEU A 36 -7.39 -2.80 -0.08
C LEU A 36 -5.95 -3.19 -0.45
N MET A 37 -5.23 -2.31 -1.16
CA MET A 37 -3.84 -2.57 -1.54
C MET A 37 -2.93 -2.61 -0.31
N LEU A 38 -3.09 -1.67 0.62
CA LEU A 38 -2.33 -1.66 1.88
C LEU A 38 -2.60 -2.90 2.74
N LEU A 39 -3.87 -3.31 2.86
CA LEU A 39 -4.25 -4.52 3.59
C LEU A 39 -3.65 -5.78 2.97
N ARG A 40 -3.68 -5.89 1.63
CA ARG A 40 -3.14 -7.03 0.88
C ARG A 40 -1.66 -7.25 1.18
N TYR A 41 -0.89 -6.17 1.28
CA TYR A 41 0.54 -6.24 1.61
C TYR A 41 0.85 -6.18 3.11
N GLY A 42 -0.19 -6.20 3.96
CA GLY A 42 -0.04 -6.20 5.41
C GLY A 42 0.63 -4.94 5.94
N TYR A 43 0.26 -3.77 5.42
CA TYR A 43 0.69 -2.50 6.00
C TYR A 43 0.06 -2.30 7.38
N THR A 44 0.88 -1.91 8.34
CA THR A 44 0.38 -1.50 9.66
C THR A 44 -0.24 -0.11 9.59
N VAL A 45 -0.97 0.26 10.64
CA VAL A 45 -1.51 1.63 10.79
C VAL A 45 -0.39 2.68 10.79
N ASN A 46 0.76 2.39 11.42
CA ASN A 46 1.87 3.34 11.45
C ASN A 46 2.51 3.48 10.07
N GLU A 47 2.77 2.37 9.37
CA GLU A 47 3.31 2.42 7.99
C GLU A 47 2.37 3.15 7.04
N THR A 48 1.05 2.95 7.20
CA THR A 48 0.03 3.65 6.41
C THR A 48 0.08 5.17 6.66
N ARG A 49 0.16 5.60 7.92
CA ARG A 49 0.29 7.02 8.27
C ARG A 49 1.58 7.64 7.72
N GLU A 50 2.67 6.89 7.74
CA GLU A 50 3.95 7.33 7.17
C GLU A 50 3.87 7.53 5.66
N LEU A 51 3.18 6.63 4.94
CA LEU A 51 2.91 6.78 3.51
C LEU A 51 1.98 7.97 3.23
N ASP A 52 0.88 8.09 3.97
CA ASP A 52 -0.07 9.20 3.83
C ASP A 52 0.65 10.55 4.04
N ARG A 53 1.49 10.65 5.08
CA ARG A 53 2.31 11.84 5.34
C ARG A 53 3.30 12.12 4.21
N TYR A 54 4.01 11.10 3.74
CA TYR A 54 4.98 11.26 2.67
C TYR A 54 4.34 11.81 1.38
N PHE A 55 3.19 11.27 0.97
CA PHE A 55 2.49 11.77 -0.22
C PHE A 55 1.92 13.18 -0.01
N TYR A 56 1.45 13.48 1.19
CA TYR A 56 1.01 14.84 1.54
C TYR A 56 2.16 15.86 1.44
N GLU A 57 3.35 15.51 1.94
CA GLU A 57 4.54 16.35 1.86
C GLU A 57 4.95 16.60 0.41
N LEU A 58 5.02 15.54 -0.42
CA LEU A 58 5.32 15.68 -1.86
C LEU A 58 4.31 16.56 -2.59
N PHE A 59 3.03 16.40 -2.26
CA PHE A 59 1.95 17.20 -2.84
C PHE A 59 2.07 18.68 -2.47
N GLN A 60 2.31 18.97 -1.19
CA GLN A 60 2.52 20.34 -0.69
C GLN A 60 3.74 21.01 -1.32
N SER A 61 4.85 20.29 -1.39
CA SER A 61 6.11 20.82 -1.93
C SER A 61 6.15 20.87 -3.46
N LYS A 62 5.15 20.29 -4.14
CA LYS A 62 5.13 20.08 -5.60
C LYS A 62 6.41 19.39 -6.10
N THR A 63 6.95 18.50 -5.28
CA THR A 63 8.18 17.78 -5.60
C THR A 63 7.86 16.59 -6.48
N SER A 64 8.51 16.53 -7.64
CA SER A 64 8.50 15.32 -8.47
C SER A 64 9.47 14.29 -7.89
N VAL A 65 9.07 13.02 -7.92
CA VAL A 65 9.85 11.88 -7.43
C VAL A 65 9.83 10.79 -8.49
N SER A 66 10.97 10.13 -8.70
CA SER A 66 11.05 8.98 -9.61
C SER A 66 10.41 7.74 -8.97
N PHE A 67 10.01 6.76 -9.79
CA PHE A 67 9.49 5.49 -9.30
C PHE A 67 10.51 4.77 -8.40
N GLU A 68 11.80 4.89 -8.72
CA GLU A 68 12.87 4.26 -7.94
C GLU A 68 13.06 4.97 -6.58
N ASP A 69 13.05 6.30 -6.52
CA ASP A 69 13.12 7.04 -5.26
C ASP A 69 11.93 6.72 -4.35
N TYR A 70 10.73 6.65 -4.95
CA TYR A 70 9.53 6.21 -4.26
C TYR A 70 9.68 4.77 -3.75
N HIS A 71 10.13 3.83 -4.59
CA HIS A 71 10.37 2.44 -4.21
C HIS A 71 11.28 2.34 -2.97
N GLN A 72 12.39 3.07 -2.97
CA GLN A 72 13.31 3.13 -1.84
C GLN A 72 12.65 3.74 -0.59
N LYS A 73 11.80 4.75 -0.74
CA LYS A 73 11.03 5.31 0.39
C LYS A 73 10.06 4.27 0.97
N VAL A 74 9.39 3.48 0.14
CA VAL A 74 8.48 2.43 0.61
C VAL A 74 9.25 1.34 1.37
N CYS A 75 10.39 0.87 0.85
CA CYS A 75 11.27 -0.07 1.56
C CYS A 75 11.66 0.46 2.95
N LYS A 76 12.03 1.75 3.04
CA LYS A 76 12.36 2.40 4.32
C LYS A 76 11.17 2.45 5.28
N ILE A 77 9.98 2.82 4.81
CA ILE A 77 8.77 2.84 5.65
C ILE A 77 8.45 1.44 6.18
N ARG A 78 8.63 0.42 5.35
CA ARG A 78 8.42 -0.99 5.71
C ARG A 78 9.48 -1.56 6.64
N GLY A 79 10.63 -0.89 6.79
CA GLY A 79 11.79 -1.47 7.46
C GLY A 79 12.34 -2.71 6.75
N LEU A 80 12.15 -2.83 5.43
CA LEU A 80 12.57 -3.97 4.63
C LEU A 80 13.70 -3.56 3.67
N LEU A 81 14.65 -4.47 3.43
CA LEU A 81 15.73 -4.25 2.47
C LEU A 81 15.21 -4.16 1.03
N HIS A 82 14.15 -4.90 0.72
CA HIS A 82 13.57 -4.97 -0.60
C HIS A 82 12.10 -5.36 -0.52
N ILE A 83 11.30 -4.84 -1.45
CA ILE A 83 9.93 -5.27 -1.74
C ILE A 83 9.77 -5.43 -3.25
N SER A 84 8.71 -6.09 -3.71
CA SER A 84 8.49 -6.19 -5.16
C SER A 84 8.12 -4.84 -5.79
N LYS A 85 8.55 -4.61 -7.04
CA LYS A 85 8.10 -3.44 -7.82
C LYS A 85 6.59 -3.48 -8.07
N ILE A 86 5.99 -4.66 -8.16
CA ILE A 86 4.54 -4.85 -8.28
C ILE A 86 3.82 -4.30 -7.05
N GLN A 87 4.28 -4.64 -5.84
CA GLN A 87 3.72 -4.08 -4.61
C GLN A 87 3.80 -2.55 -4.58
N THR A 88 4.94 -2.01 -5.03
CA THR A 88 5.17 -0.56 -5.09
C THR A 88 4.18 0.11 -6.03
N GLU A 89 3.98 -0.46 -7.22
CA GLU A 89 3.03 -0.01 -8.21
C GLU A 89 1.57 -0.11 -7.73
N ASP A 90 1.19 -1.24 -7.15
CA ASP A 90 -0.16 -1.46 -6.64
C ASP A 90 -0.54 -0.45 -5.55
N ILE A 91 0.41 -0.01 -4.72
CA ILE A 91 0.15 1.06 -3.74
C ILE A 91 -0.18 2.37 -4.45
N LEU A 92 0.61 2.80 -5.46
CA LEU A 92 0.31 4.03 -6.22
C LEU A 92 -1.05 3.96 -6.91
N ILE A 93 -1.36 2.81 -7.53
CA ILE A 93 -2.67 2.54 -8.14
C ILE A 93 -3.77 2.64 -7.08
N GLY A 94 -3.53 2.06 -5.89
CA GLY A 94 -4.36 2.15 -4.70
C GLY A 94 -4.80 3.57 -4.37
N TYR A 95 -3.81 4.44 -4.14
CA TYR A 95 -4.05 5.85 -3.82
C TYR A 95 -4.79 6.56 -4.97
N LYS A 96 -4.35 6.35 -6.20
CA LYS A 96 -4.97 6.96 -7.39
C LYS A 96 -6.44 6.56 -7.55
N ALA A 97 -6.76 5.28 -7.41
CA ALA A 97 -8.12 4.75 -7.54
C ALA A 97 -9.04 5.23 -6.40
N SER A 98 -8.47 5.55 -5.24
CA SER A 98 -9.17 6.21 -4.13
C SER A 98 -9.30 7.74 -4.29
N GLY A 99 -8.90 8.31 -5.43
CA GLY A 99 -9.00 9.74 -5.70
C GLY A 99 -7.95 10.60 -5.00
N LEU A 100 -6.89 9.99 -4.45
CA LEU A 100 -5.85 10.68 -3.69
C LEU A 100 -4.66 11.02 -4.57
N TYR A 101 -4.26 12.30 -4.56
CA TYR A 101 -3.05 12.81 -5.22
C TYR A 101 -2.89 12.34 -6.69
N ILE A 102 -4.00 12.29 -7.44
CA ILE A 102 -4.11 11.60 -8.75
C ILE A 102 -2.98 11.98 -9.73
N GLN A 103 -2.65 13.27 -9.81
CA GLN A 103 -1.59 13.78 -10.69
C GLN A 103 -0.21 13.27 -10.26
N LEU A 104 0.14 13.42 -8.98
CA LEU A 104 1.39 12.92 -8.40
C LEU A 104 1.55 11.40 -8.61
N MET A 105 0.52 10.61 -8.30
CA MET A 105 0.56 9.15 -8.51
C MET A 105 0.81 8.80 -9.98
N SER A 106 0.18 9.52 -10.90
CA SER A 106 0.34 9.31 -12.34
C SER A 106 1.71 9.75 -12.86
N GLU A 107 2.35 10.73 -12.23
CA GLU A 107 3.73 11.15 -12.55
C GLU A 107 4.73 10.09 -12.11
N ILE A 108 4.64 9.62 -10.86
CA ILE A 108 5.53 8.59 -10.33
C ILE A 108 5.40 7.30 -11.17
N LEU A 109 4.17 6.85 -11.46
CA LEU A 109 3.92 5.68 -12.30
C LEU A 109 4.51 5.79 -13.71
N ARG A 110 4.51 6.99 -14.31
CA ARG A 110 5.07 7.22 -15.65
C ARG A 110 6.60 7.21 -15.68
N SER A 111 7.25 7.36 -14.53
CA SER A 111 8.72 7.37 -14.39
C SER A 111 9.33 5.99 -14.12
N LYS A 112 8.53 4.93 -14.26
CA LYS A 112 8.93 3.53 -14.05
C LYS A 112 9.92 3.03 -15.11
#